data_AF-A0A918D8A9-F1
#
_entry.id   AF-A0A918D8A9-F1
#
_cell.length_a   1.000
_cell.length_b   1.000
_cell.length_c   1.000
_cell.angle_alpha   90.00
_cell.angle_beta   90.00
_cell.angle_gamma   90.00
#
_symmetry.space_group_name_H-M   'P 1'
#
loop_
_entity.id
_entity.type
_entity.pdbx_description
1 polymer ?
#
loop_
_entity_poly.entity_id
_entity_poly.type
_entity_poly.pdbx_seq_one_letter_code
_entity_poly.pdbx_strand_id
1 'polypeptide(L)'
;MPGGPCADAAHERVGAPNGAVVSAPYDVFWAAPDSRAAWADLPDAVLEAVVRSDAERLEVERSRVAPKVREAMTVPVYSVADRFASWERVVRRMEPGWSSEDFYPISAYGNDLDSRDALGASMRAMPATVREGALGDLLARLDARFHAASVRDPDGSLRPWVRPTKEKPESELGEWWSRKPVLPPWD
;
A
#
# COMPACT_ATOMS: atom_id res chain seq x y z
N MET A 1 14.88 18.03 -71.85
CA MET A 1 15.33 19.09 -70.92
C MET A 1 15.07 18.62 -69.51
N PRO A 2 16.05 18.80 -68.61
CA PRO A 2 16.16 18.11 -67.33
C PRO A 2 15.60 18.96 -66.17
N GLY A 3 15.42 18.34 -65.01
CA GLY A 3 15.05 19.02 -63.77
C GLY A 3 15.10 18.03 -62.61
N GLY A 4 16.18 18.11 -61.84
CA GLY A 4 16.55 17.19 -60.78
C GLY A 4 15.77 17.34 -59.45
N PRO A 5 16.32 16.81 -58.35
CA PRO A 5 15.57 16.15 -57.29
C PRO A 5 15.29 17.05 -56.08
N CYS A 6 14.39 16.60 -55.20
CA CYS A 6 14.28 17.12 -53.84
C CYS A 6 14.32 15.97 -52.84
N ALA A 7 15.25 16.10 -51.88
CA ALA A 7 15.53 15.16 -50.81
C ALA A 7 14.68 15.47 -49.55
N ASP A 8 14.79 14.54 -48.60
CA ASP A 8 14.51 14.65 -47.17
C ASP A 8 13.06 14.83 -46.71
N ALA A 9 12.54 13.80 -46.01
CA ALA A 9 12.69 13.77 -44.57
C ALA A 9 12.16 12.43 -44.02
N ALA A 10 13.03 11.75 -43.26
CA ALA A 10 12.64 10.70 -42.36
C ALA A 10 11.65 11.24 -41.31
N HIS A 11 10.55 10.52 -41.11
CA HIS A 11 9.88 10.52 -39.81
C HIS A 11 9.53 9.08 -39.45
N GLU A 12 10.52 8.48 -38.83
CA GLU A 12 10.43 7.38 -37.88
C GLU A 12 9.19 7.59 -37.00
N ARG A 13 8.15 6.78 -37.22
CA ARG A 13 7.06 6.65 -36.26
C ARG A 13 7.59 5.84 -35.10
N VAL A 14 8.15 6.54 -34.12
CA VAL A 14 8.39 6.04 -32.77
C VAL A 14 7.05 5.54 -32.24
N GLY A 15 6.83 4.23 -32.32
CA GLY A 15 5.76 3.57 -31.60
C GLY A 15 5.99 3.81 -30.11
N ALA A 16 5.00 4.45 -29.47
CA ALA A 16 4.99 4.68 -28.04
C ALA A 16 5.29 3.36 -27.29
N PRO A 17 6.11 3.39 -26.23
CA PRO A 17 6.32 2.19 -25.42
C PRO A 17 4.98 1.78 -24.82
N ASN A 18 4.56 0.55 -25.15
CA ASN A 18 3.49 -0.18 -24.49
C ASN A 18 3.62 0.00 -22.98
N GLY A 19 2.74 0.80 -22.39
CA GLY A 19 2.47 0.85 -20.96
C GLY A 19 1.80 -0.45 -20.54
N ALA A 20 2.51 -1.56 -20.66
CA ALA A 20 2.11 -2.84 -20.10
C ALA A 20 2.27 -2.74 -18.58
N VAL A 21 1.21 -2.25 -17.93
CA VAL A 21 1.01 -2.51 -16.51
C VAL A 21 0.89 -4.03 -16.38
N VAL A 22 1.98 -4.69 -16.00
CA VAL A 22 2.00 -6.11 -15.71
C VAL A 22 1.06 -6.33 -14.53
N SER A 23 -0.13 -6.86 -14.85
CA SER A 23 -1.15 -7.21 -13.88
C SER A 23 -0.57 -8.13 -12.82
N ALA A 24 -0.67 -7.73 -11.55
CA ALA A 24 -0.54 -8.69 -10.45
C ALA A 24 -1.54 -9.84 -10.73
N PRO A 25 -1.18 -11.11 -10.50
CA PRO A 25 -2.03 -12.26 -10.84
C PRO A 25 -3.29 -12.38 -9.97
N TYR A 26 -3.51 -11.42 -9.07
CA TYR A 26 -4.68 -11.31 -8.20
C TYR A 26 -5.19 -9.86 -8.21
N ASP A 27 -6.50 -9.72 -8.05
CA ASP A 27 -7.16 -8.44 -7.84
C ASP A 27 -6.75 -7.88 -6.48
N VAL A 28 -5.78 -6.96 -6.48
CA VAL A 28 -5.22 -6.31 -5.28
C VAL A 28 -6.32 -5.73 -4.39
N PHE A 29 -7.39 -5.24 -5.00
CA PHE A 29 -8.49 -4.58 -4.30
C PHE A 29 -9.66 -5.51 -3.96
N TRP A 30 -9.45 -6.83 -3.96
CA TRP A 30 -10.48 -7.75 -3.47
C TRP A 30 -10.90 -7.38 -2.04
N ALA A 31 -12.21 -7.29 -1.81
CA ALA A 31 -12.80 -6.79 -0.55
C ALA A 31 -12.28 -5.42 -0.07
N ALA A 32 -11.74 -4.59 -0.98
CA ALA A 32 -11.32 -3.22 -0.75
C ALA A 32 -11.93 -2.26 -1.79
N PRO A 33 -13.28 -2.14 -1.84
CA PRO A 33 -13.98 -1.35 -2.84
C PRO A 33 -13.63 0.15 -2.81
N ASP A 34 -13.36 0.74 -1.64
CA ASP A 34 -13.06 2.17 -1.55
C ASP A 34 -11.67 2.47 -2.13
N SER A 35 -10.71 1.58 -1.88
CA SER A 35 -9.38 1.61 -2.48
C SER A 35 -9.46 1.40 -3.98
N ARG A 36 -10.29 0.46 -4.47
CA ARG A 36 -10.54 0.26 -5.91
C ARG A 36 -11.07 1.53 -6.56
N ALA A 37 -12.10 2.13 -5.97
CA ALA A 37 -12.73 3.33 -6.49
C ALA A 37 -11.73 4.49 -6.54
N ALA A 38 -10.99 4.71 -5.45
CA ALA A 38 -9.95 5.73 -5.42
C ALA A 38 -8.89 5.51 -6.50
N TRP A 39 -8.42 4.27 -6.69
CA TRP A 39 -7.41 3.94 -7.71
C TRP A 39 -7.89 4.16 -9.14
N ALA A 40 -9.18 3.92 -9.42
CA ALA A 40 -9.76 4.12 -10.75
C ALA A 40 -9.76 5.59 -11.19
N ASP A 41 -9.81 6.52 -10.21
CA ASP A 41 -9.92 7.96 -10.45
C ASP A 41 -8.61 8.72 -10.21
N LEU A 42 -7.48 8.02 -10.00
CA LEU A 42 -6.20 8.70 -9.75
C LEU A 42 -5.68 9.41 -11.01
N PRO A 43 -5.23 10.67 -10.90
CA PRO A 43 -4.50 11.32 -11.99
C PRO A 43 -3.20 10.59 -12.32
N ASP A 44 -2.79 10.60 -13.60
CA ASP A 44 -1.56 9.95 -14.07
C ASP A 44 -0.32 10.36 -13.25
N ALA A 45 -0.19 11.65 -12.93
CA ALA A 45 0.92 12.16 -12.11
C ALA A 45 0.97 11.53 -10.70
N VAL A 46 -0.18 11.16 -10.14
CA VAL A 46 -0.26 10.46 -8.85
C VAL A 46 0.13 8.99 -9.03
N LEU A 47 -0.35 8.34 -10.09
CA LEU A 47 0.03 6.97 -10.42
C LEU A 47 1.54 6.85 -10.65
N GLU A 48 2.16 7.79 -11.36
CA GLU A 48 3.61 7.83 -11.57
C GLU A 48 4.39 7.95 -10.25
N ALA A 49 3.89 8.77 -9.30
CA ALA A 49 4.51 8.90 -7.99
C ALA A 49 4.41 7.59 -7.18
N VAL A 50 3.28 6.90 -7.27
CA VAL A 50 3.09 5.57 -6.67
C VAL A 50 4.05 4.56 -7.29
N VAL A 51 4.11 4.47 -8.62
CA VAL A 51 5.02 3.56 -9.34
C VAL A 51 6.48 3.80 -8.95
N ARG A 52 6.89 5.07 -8.82
CA ARG A 52 8.25 5.42 -8.36
C ARG A 52 8.52 4.92 -6.94
N SER A 53 7.57 5.14 -6.02
CA SER A 53 7.68 4.66 -4.64
C SER A 53 7.77 3.13 -4.59
N ASP A 54 6.96 2.44 -5.39
CA ASP A 54 6.97 0.98 -5.48
C ASP A 54 8.27 0.44 -6.10
N ALA A 55 8.85 1.14 -7.08
CA ALA A 55 10.14 0.78 -7.67
C ALA A 55 11.30 0.92 -6.67
N GLU A 56 11.34 2.00 -5.90
CA GLU A 56 12.30 2.19 -4.81
C GLU A 56 12.17 1.08 -3.77
N ARG A 57 10.93 0.73 -3.43
CA ARG A 57 10.64 -0.36 -2.49
C ARG A 57 11.12 -1.72 -3.03
N LEU A 58 10.85 -2.00 -4.29
CA LEU A 58 11.26 -3.23 -4.96
C LEU A 58 12.78 -3.39 -4.93
N GLU A 59 13.54 -2.31 -5.15
CA GLU A 59 15.01 -2.37 -5.10
C GLU A 59 15.52 -2.74 -3.71
N VAL A 60 14.95 -2.13 -2.65
CA VAL A 60 15.28 -2.48 -1.26
C VAL A 60 14.99 -3.95 -0.99
N GLU A 61 13.85 -4.48 -1.44
CA GLU A 61 13.50 -5.89 -1.23
C GLU A 61 14.42 -6.83 -2.01
N ARG A 62 14.72 -6.50 -3.28
CA ARG A 62 15.65 -7.22 -4.15
C ARG A 62 17.07 -7.30 -3.59
N SER A 63 17.54 -6.27 -2.89
CA SER A 63 18.86 -6.26 -2.25
C SER A 63 19.00 -7.29 -1.12
N ARG A 64 17.88 -7.75 -0.53
CA ARG A 64 17.84 -8.61 0.65
C ARG A 64 17.62 -10.09 0.35
N VAL A 65 17.43 -10.44 -0.92
CA VAL A 65 17.11 -11.80 -1.36
C VAL A 65 18.20 -12.38 -2.26
N ALA A 66 18.21 -13.70 -2.36
CA ALA A 66 19.13 -14.43 -3.23
C ALA A 66 18.89 -14.05 -4.71
N PRO A 67 19.93 -14.11 -5.59
CA PRO A 67 19.84 -13.68 -6.99
C PRO A 67 18.66 -14.27 -7.77
N LYS A 68 18.39 -15.57 -7.60
CA LYS A 68 17.27 -16.24 -8.27
C LYS A 68 15.90 -15.69 -7.86
N VAL A 69 15.75 -15.28 -6.60
CA VAL A 69 14.51 -14.66 -6.11
C VAL A 69 14.43 -13.21 -6.59
N ARG A 70 15.56 -12.49 -6.54
CA ARG A 70 15.67 -11.11 -7.03
C ARG A 70 15.18 -10.95 -8.46
N GLU A 71 15.63 -11.82 -9.36
CA GLU A 71 15.27 -11.81 -10.79
C GLU A 71 13.77 -12.07 -11.02
N ALA A 72 13.14 -12.88 -10.16
CA ALA A 72 11.73 -13.21 -10.27
C ALA A 72 10.80 -12.13 -9.69
N MET A 73 11.30 -11.24 -8.83
CA MET A 73 10.49 -10.18 -8.21
C MET A 73 10.28 -9.03 -9.19
N THR A 74 9.11 -8.89 -9.80
CA THR A 74 8.79 -7.80 -10.74
C THR A 74 8.01 -6.65 -10.09
N VAL A 75 7.43 -6.88 -8.92
CA VAL A 75 6.69 -5.91 -8.11
C VAL A 75 7.10 -6.08 -6.64
N PRO A 76 7.05 -5.03 -5.82
CA PRO A 76 7.32 -5.18 -4.39
C PRO A 76 6.28 -6.12 -3.76
N VAL A 77 6.68 -6.84 -2.70
CA VAL A 77 5.81 -7.76 -1.95
C VAL A 77 4.62 -7.01 -1.33
N TYR A 78 4.84 -5.75 -0.95
CA TYR A 78 3.79 -4.87 -0.44
C TYR A 78 3.87 -3.52 -1.14
N SER A 79 3.23 -3.42 -2.30
CA SER A 79 3.04 -2.17 -3.01
C SER A 79 2.20 -1.18 -2.20
N VAL A 80 2.22 0.09 -2.59
CA VAL A 80 1.32 1.10 -1.98
C VAL A 80 -0.14 0.67 -2.12
N ALA A 81 -0.54 0.14 -3.27
CA ALA A 81 -1.89 -0.37 -3.53
C ALA A 81 -2.25 -1.53 -2.59
N ASP A 82 -1.37 -2.51 -2.43
CA ASP A 82 -1.58 -3.64 -1.51
C ASP A 82 -1.76 -3.19 -0.07
N ARG A 83 -1.01 -2.17 0.35
CA ARG A 83 -1.09 -1.62 1.70
C ARG A 83 -2.40 -0.90 1.96
N PHE A 84 -2.89 -0.11 1.01
CA PHE A 84 -4.22 0.49 1.09
C PHE A 84 -5.31 -0.57 1.16
N ALA A 85 -5.26 -1.56 0.26
CA ALA A 85 -6.24 -2.64 0.24
C ALA A 85 -6.21 -3.49 1.53
N SER A 86 -5.03 -3.78 2.07
CA SER A 86 -4.88 -4.49 3.34
C SER A 86 -5.46 -3.70 4.50
N TRP A 87 -5.22 -2.37 4.52
CA TRP A 87 -5.75 -1.49 5.56
C TRP A 87 -7.27 -1.41 5.50
N GLU A 88 -7.85 -1.24 4.31
CA GLU A 88 -9.30 -1.25 4.16
C GLU A 88 -9.91 -2.59 4.59
N ARG A 89 -9.28 -3.72 4.23
CA ARG A 89 -9.77 -5.05 4.60
C ARG A 89 -9.85 -5.24 6.12
N VAL A 90 -8.83 -4.81 6.87
CA VAL A 90 -8.87 -4.94 8.34
C VAL A 90 -9.91 -3.99 8.94
N VAL A 91 -10.01 -2.75 8.46
CA VAL A 91 -11.01 -1.78 8.92
C VAL A 91 -12.42 -2.31 8.69
N ARG A 92 -12.74 -2.76 7.47
CA ARG A 92 -14.05 -3.32 7.12
C ARG A 92 -14.40 -4.54 7.95
N ARG A 93 -13.42 -5.35 8.32
CA ARG A 93 -13.65 -6.51 9.19
C ARG A 93 -13.98 -6.08 10.62
N MET A 94 -13.41 -4.98 11.10
CA MET A 94 -13.64 -4.48 12.46
C MET A 94 -14.96 -3.71 12.59
N GLU A 95 -15.45 -3.07 11.52
CA GLU A 95 -16.67 -2.24 11.52
C GLU A 95 -17.94 -2.91 12.07
N PRO A 96 -18.31 -4.15 11.67
CA PRO A 96 -19.47 -4.82 12.26
C PRO A 96 -19.22 -5.29 13.70
N GLY A 97 -17.98 -5.17 14.19
CA GLY A 97 -17.47 -5.90 15.34
C GLY A 97 -17.10 -7.33 14.96
N TRP A 98 -16.08 -7.87 15.62
CA TRP A 98 -15.80 -9.30 15.54
C TRP A 98 -16.77 -10.04 16.46
N SER A 99 -17.28 -11.18 15.97
CA SER A 99 -18.08 -12.11 16.76
C SER A 99 -17.17 -13.08 17.51
N SER A 100 -17.73 -13.79 18.50
CA SER A 100 -17.01 -14.84 19.23
C SER A 100 -16.64 -16.06 18.37
N GLU A 101 -17.22 -16.17 17.16
CA GLU A 101 -16.91 -17.23 16.19
C GLU A 101 -15.88 -16.79 15.14
N ASP A 102 -15.61 -15.48 15.05
CA ASP A 102 -14.55 -14.97 14.20
C ASP A 102 -13.19 -15.30 14.81
N PHE A 103 -12.29 -15.82 13.98
CA PHE A 103 -10.90 -16.02 14.38
C PHE A 103 -9.99 -15.12 13.55
N TYR A 104 -9.22 -14.28 14.22
CA TYR A 104 -8.18 -13.49 13.58
C TYR A 104 -6.92 -13.48 14.46
N PRO A 105 -5.84 -14.17 14.06
CA PRO A 105 -4.64 -14.24 14.88
C PRO A 105 -4.11 -12.84 15.23
N ILE A 106 -3.76 -12.61 16.50
CA ILE A 106 -3.13 -11.36 16.95
C ILE A 106 -1.86 -11.03 16.15
N SER A 107 -1.12 -12.04 15.68
CA SER A 107 0.02 -11.86 14.78
C SER A 107 -0.36 -11.34 13.39
N ALA A 108 -1.53 -11.76 12.87
CA ALA A 108 -2.06 -11.25 11.60
C ALA A 108 -2.49 -9.79 11.76
N TYR A 109 -3.16 -9.45 12.87
CA TYR A 109 -3.49 -8.07 13.21
C TYR A 109 -2.25 -7.19 13.39
N GLY A 110 -1.23 -7.68 14.10
CA GLY A 110 0.06 -7.00 14.22
C GLY A 110 0.72 -6.75 12.87
N ASN A 111 0.63 -7.69 11.91
CA ASN A 111 1.13 -7.49 10.55
C ASN A 111 0.38 -6.39 9.79
N ASP A 112 -0.94 -6.25 9.99
CA ASP A 112 -1.72 -5.17 9.38
C ASP A 112 -1.31 -3.80 9.94
N LEU A 113 -1.13 -3.70 11.26
CA LEU A 113 -0.68 -2.46 11.90
C LEU A 113 0.73 -2.07 11.43
N ASP A 114 1.63 -3.04 11.34
CA ASP A 114 2.96 -2.86 10.77
C ASP A 114 2.92 -2.40 9.31
N SER A 115 1.95 -2.94 8.55
CA SER A 115 1.72 -2.56 7.16
C SER A 115 1.20 -1.14 7.04
N ARG A 116 0.31 -0.73 7.96
CA ARG A 116 -0.23 0.62 8.07
C ARG A 116 0.83 1.64 8.44
N ASP A 117 1.77 1.32 9.34
CA ASP A 117 2.90 2.19 9.65
C ASP A 117 3.81 2.42 8.43
N ALA A 118 4.10 1.34 7.70
CA ALA A 118 4.86 1.43 6.45
C ALA A 118 4.11 2.24 5.38
N LEU A 119 2.79 2.10 5.28
CA LEU A 119 1.96 2.93 4.39
C LEU A 119 2.06 4.42 4.75
N GLY A 120 2.00 4.75 6.04
CA GLY A 120 2.17 6.13 6.51
C GLY A 120 3.55 6.70 6.16
N ALA A 121 4.60 5.89 6.24
CA ALA A 121 5.94 6.30 5.82
C ALA A 121 6.02 6.54 4.29
N SER A 122 5.47 5.62 3.48
CA SER A 122 5.38 5.79 2.02
C SER A 122 4.63 7.06 1.65
N MET A 123 3.45 7.28 2.23
CA MET A 123 2.67 8.50 1.99
C MET A 123 3.44 9.76 2.37
N ARG A 124 4.12 9.80 3.53
CA ARG A 124 4.94 10.97 3.91
C ARG A 124 6.07 11.27 2.92
N ALA A 125 6.65 10.27 2.29
CA ALA A 125 7.70 10.45 1.28
C ALA A 125 7.17 10.95 -0.08
N MET A 126 5.86 10.84 -0.34
CA MET A 126 5.26 11.30 -1.59
C MET A 126 5.10 12.84 -1.64
N PRO A 127 4.98 13.42 -2.85
CA PRO A 127 4.68 14.83 -3.03
C PRO A 127 3.40 15.27 -2.29
N ALA A 128 3.36 16.53 -1.86
CA ALA A 128 2.21 17.08 -1.13
C ALA A 128 0.88 16.90 -1.89
N THR A 129 0.89 17.06 -3.21
CA THR A 129 -0.28 16.84 -4.07
C THR A 129 -0.89 15.44 -3.98
N VAL A 130 -0.06 14.42 -3.72
CA VAL A 130 -0.52 13.05 -3.50
C VAL A 130 -1.06 12.89 -2.07
N ARG A 131 -0.35 13.46 -1.09
CA ARG A 131 -0.71 13.39 0.34
C ARG A 131 -1.96 14.15 0.71
N GLU A 132 -2.25 15.23 0.01
CA GLU A 132 -3.41 16.11 0.22
C GLU A 132 -4.53 15.85 -0.78
N GLY A 133 -4.32 14.89 -1.71
CA GLY A 133 -5.30 14.48 -2.70
C GLY A 133 -6.08 13.22 -2.31
N ALA A 134 -6.63 12.55 -3.31
CA ALA A 134 -7.53 11.40 -3.13
C ALA A 134 -6.96 10.27 -2.26
N LEU A 135 -5.65 9.99 -2.34
CA LEU A 135 -5.00 8.96 -1.51
C LEU A 135 -4.87 9.39 -0.04
N GLY A 136 -4.56 10.67 0.20
CA GLY A 136 -4.57 11.24 1.54
C GLY A 136 -5.94 11.17 2.18
N ASP A 137 -6.96 11.61 1.45
CA ASP A 137 -8.35 11.59 1.90
C ASP A 137 -8.84 10.15 2.17
N LEU A 138 -8.50 9.21 1.30
CA LEU A 138 -8.82 7.79 1.52
C LEU A 138 -8.18 7.28 2.81
N LEU A 139 -6.88 7.54 3.00
CA LEU A 139 -6.17 7.07 4.19
C LEU A 139 -6.79 7.65 5.47
N ALA A 140 -7.08 8.95 5.48
CA ALA A 140 -7.72 9.62 6.60
C ALA A 140 -9.11 9.05 6.91
N ARG A 141 -9.91 8.73 5.89
CA ARG A 141 -11.22 8.08 6.08
C ARG A 141 -11.09 6.68 6.67
N LEU A 142 -10.14 5.87 6.19
CA LEU A 142 -9.89 4.53 6.73
C LEU A 142 -9.42 4.59 8.17
N ASP A 143 -8.53 5.51 8.51
CA ASP A 143 -8.05 5.72 9.87
C ASP A 143 -9.19 6.14 10.82
N ALA A 144 -10.07 7.04 10.37
CA ALA A 144 -11.22 7.46 11.16
C ALA A 144 -12.17 6.28 11.45
N ARG A 145 -12.42 5.42 10.46
CA ARG A 145 -13.22 4.20 10.61
C ARG A 145 -12.56 3.18 11.54
N PHE A 146 -11.24 3.01 11.45
CA PHE A 146 -10.47 2.21 12.39
C PHE A 146 -10.63 2.72 13.83
N HIS A 147 -10.49 4.02 14.05
CA HIS A 147 -10.67 4.64 15.37
C HIS A 147 -12.07 4.41 15.93
N ALA A 148 -13.10 4.49 15.08
CA ALA A 148 -14.49 4.24 15.47
C ALA A 148 -14.74 2.76 15.81
N ALA A 149 -14.07 1.84 15.15
CA ALA A 149 -14.20 0.39 15.34
C ALA A 149 -13.25 -0.20 16.41
N SER A 150 -12.51 0.63 17.14
CA SER A 150 -11.53 0.19 18.13
C SER A 150 -11.67 0.92 19.47
N VAL A 151 -11.12 0.32 20.53
CA VAL A 151 -10.95 0.90 21.86
C VAL A 151 -9.48 1.14 22.17
N ARG A 152 -9.19 1.99 23.16
CA ARG A 152 -7.82 2.15 23.68
C ARG A 152 -7.36 0.84 24.32
N ASP A 153 -6.08 0.53 24.15
CA ASP A 153 -5.42 -0.63 24.75
C ASP A 153 -4.37 -0.18 25.79
N PRO A 154 -4.80 0.28 26.98
CA PRO A 154 -3.90 0.79 28.01
C PRO A 154 -2.94 -0.29 28.54
N ASP A 155 -3.31 -1.56 28.42
CA ASP A 155 -2.51 -2.71 28.85
C ASP A 155 -1.39 -3.04 27.87
N GLY A 156 -1.39 -2.45 26.67
CA GLY A 156 -0.36 -2.69 25.65
C GLY A 156 -0.31 -4.14 25.18
N SER A 157 -1.46 -4.81 25.06
CA SER A 157 -1.59 -6.22 24.65
C SER A 157 -0.94 -6.54 23.30
N LEU A 158 -0.82 -5.53 22.43
CA LEU A 158 -0.20 -5.66 21.11
C LEU A 158 1.33 -5.54 21.12
N ARG A 159 1.94 -5.07 22.22
CA ARG A 159 3.40 -4.83 22.28
C ARG A 159 4.26 -6.05 22.01
N PRO A 160 3.96 -7.24 22.57
CA PRO A 160 4.76 -8.44 22.30
C PRO A 160 4.76 -8.85 20.82
N TRP A 161 3.82 -8.33 20.03
CA TRP A 161 3.62 -8.66 18.63
C TRP A 161 4.24 -7.65 17.67
N VAL A 162 4.86 -6.59 18.20
CA VAL A 162 5.74 -5.72 17.41
C VAL A 162 6.95 -6.55 16.98
N ARG A 163 7.25 -6.56 15.67
CA ARG A 163 8.32 -7.42 15.14
C ARG A 163 9.66 -7.12 15.85
N PRO A 164 10.41 -8.13 16.32
CA PRO A 164 11.68 -7.94 17.04
C PRO A 164 12.75 -7.18 16.23
N THR A 165 12.75 -7.31 14.91
CA THR A 165 13.63 -6.52 14.02
C THR A 165 13.32 -5.02 13.99
N LYS A 166 12.24 -4.63 14.64
CA LYS A 166 11.74 -3.27 14.85
C LYS A 166 11.53 -3.07 16.36
N GLU A 167 12.53 -3.36 17.20
CA GLU A 167 12.58 -2.85 18.58
C GLU A 167 12.56 -1.31 18.54
N LYS A 168 11.39 -0.78 18.24
CA LYS A 168 11.08 0.62 18.10
C LYS A 168 10.66 1.08 19.48
N PRO A 169 11.23 2.18 19.99
CA PRO A 169 10.64 2.90 21.10
C PRO A 169 9.14 3.11 20.85
N GLU A 170 8.33 3.10 21.90
CA GLU A 170 6.89 3.34 21.80
C GLU A 170 6.55 4.63 21.03
N SER A 171 7.40 5.66 21.14
CA SER A 171 7.29 6.92 20.40
C SER A 171 7.40 6.80 18.88
N GLU A 172 7.88 5.66 18.36
CA GLU A 172 8.03 5.39 16.93
C GLU A 172 6.96 4.46 16.36
N LEU A 173 6.08 3.91 17.20
CA LEU A 173 4.91 3.16 16.76
C LEU A 173 3.79 4.12 16.37
N GLY A 174 3.07 3.82 15.29
CA GLY A 174 1.87 4.56 14.94
C GLY A 174 0.81 4.47 16.04
N GLU A 175 -0.04 5.48 16.15
CA GLU A 175 -1.08 5.55 17.19
C GLU A 175 -2.03 4.35 17.20
N TRP A 176 -2.16 3.65 16.06
CA TRP A 176 -2.98 2.45 15.88
C TRP A 176 -2.56 1.30 16.81
N TRP A 177 -1.28 1.23 17.21
CA TRP A 177 -0.77 0.22 18.15
C TRP A 177 -1.27 0.41 19.59
N SER A 178 -1.80 1.61 19.92
CA SER A 178 -2.43 1.89 21.22
C SER A 178 -3.92 1.52 21.25
N ARG A 179 -4.39 0.79 20.23
CA ARG A 179 -5.81 0.48 20.03
C ARG A 179 -6.01 -0.97 19.65
N LYS A 180 -7.05 -1.57 20.22
CA LYS A 180 -7.50 -2.91 19.89
C LYS A 180 -8.97 -2.92 19.49
N PRO A 181 -9.42 -3.93 18.73
CA PRO A 181 -10.84 -4.16 18.46
C PRO A 181 -11.64 -4.26 19.75
N VAL A 182 -12.91 -3.85 19.70
CA VAL A 182 -13.82 -3.87 20.87
C VAL A 182 -13.93 -5.29 21.46
N LEU A 183 -14.11 -6.28 20.58
CA LEU A 183 -14.04 -7.69 20.92
C LEU A 183 -12.83 -8.28 20.15
N PRO A 184 -11.73 -8.59 20.83
CA PRO A 184 -10.63 -9.30 20.19
C PRO A 184 -11.04 -10.74 19.80
N PRO A 185 -10.62 -11.28 18.64
CA PRO A 185 -11.01 -12.59 18.10
C PRO A 185 -9.84 -13.59 18.21
N TRP A 186 -8.85 -13.24 19.03
CA TRP A 186 -7.61 -13.96 19.27
C TRP A 186 -7.49 -14.40 20.73
N ASP A 187 -8.47 -13.98 21.55
CA ASP A 187 -8.64 -14.36 22.94
C ASP A 187 -9.65 -15.51 23.04
#